data_AF-A0A961TKT0-F1
#
_entry.id   AF-A0A961TKT0-F1
#
_cell.length_a   1.000
_cell.length_b   1.000
_cell.length_c   1.000
_cell.angle_alpha   90.00
_cell.angle_beta   90.00
_cell.angle_gamma   90.00
#
_symmetry.space_group_name_H-M   'P 1'
#
loop_
_entity.id
_entity.type
_entity.pdbx_description
1 polymer ?
#
loop_
_entity_poly.entity_id
_entity_poly.type
_entity_poly.pdbx_seq_one_letter_code
_entity_poly.pdbx_strand_id
1 'polypeptide(L)'
;MKRFATIAGMLFVTSTTQLAAVPAAVADCSCRYKGGEIFEGQTTCIRTSSGSTLARCEKFLNNTSWKMLNQPCPTASLGTPAGSSADPAILSAVRG
;
A
#
# COMPACT_ATOMS: atom_id res chain seq x y z
N MET A 1 -40.60 -57.31 42.51
CA MET A 1 -39.14 -57.20 42.33
C MET A 1 -38.86 -56.82 40.88
N LYS A 2 -38.16 -55.69 40.71
CA LYS A 2 -37.68 -54.99 39.50
C LYS A 2 -37.29 -55.89 38.31
N ARG A 3 -37.67 -55.52 37.06
CA ARG A 3 -36.76 -55.37 35.90
C ARG A 3 -37.30 -54.33 34.91
N PHE A 4 -36.65 -53.17 34.91
CA PHE A 4 -36.78 -52.13 33.89
C PHE A 4 -36.06 -52.61 32.63
N ALA A 5 -36.74 -52.64 31.48
CA ALA A 5 -36.13 -52.98 30.20
C ALA A 5 -35.90 -51.70 29.39
N THR A 6 -34.66 -51.21 29.49
CA THR A 6 -33.88 -50.43 28.52
C THR A 6 -34.60 -49.80 27.34
N ILE A 7 -34.69 -48.48 27.36
CA ILE A 7 -34.99 -47.61 26.22
C ILE A 7 -33.87 -47.83 25.18
N ALA A 8 -34.24 -48.32 24.00
CA ALA A 8 -33.33 -48.44 22.86
C ALA A 8 -32.79 -47.05 22.52
N GLY A 9 -31.50 -46.84 22.79
CA GLY A 9 -30.84 -45.55 22.64
C GLY A 9 -30.85 -45.10 21.18
N MET A 10 -31.54 -44.00 20.89
CA MET A 10 -31.28 -43.21 19.70
C MET A 10 -29.88 -42.61 19.83
N LEU A 11 -28.94 -43.09 19.04
CA LEU A 11 -27.65 -42.45 18.84
C LEU A 11 -27.88 -41.16 18.04
N PHE A 12 -28.06 -40.05 18.74
CA PHE A 12 -28.05 -38.72 18.12
C PHE A 12 -26.63 -38.44 17.62
N VAL A 13 -26.41 -38.62 16.32
CA VAL A 13 -25.18 -38.19 15.64
C VAL A 13 -25.20 -36.67 15.59
N THR A 14 -24.57 -36.02 16.58
CA THR A 14 -24.40 -34.56 16.58
C THR A 14 -23.32 -34.21 15.56
N SER A 15 -23.72 -33.79 14.37
CA SER A 15 -22.81 -33.22 13.37
C SER A 15 -22.25 -31.91 13.90
N THR A 16 -21.04 -31.94 14.47
CA THR A 16 -20.31 -30.72 14.80
C THR A 16 -19.85 -30.06 13.51
N THR A 17 -20.55 -29.02 13.07
CA THR A 17 -20.07 -28.13 12.01
C THR A 17 -18.87 -27.35 12.54
N GLN A 18 -17.66 -27.78 12.18
CA GLN A 18 -16.45 -27.03 12.47
C GLN A 18 -16.38 -25.84 11.51
N LEU A 19 -16.46 -24.62 12.05
CA LEU A 19 -16.10 -23.42 11.30
C LEU A 19 -14.57 -23.39 11.18
N ALA A 20 -14.05 -23.60 9.97
CA ALA A 20 -12.65 -23.35 9.68
C ALA A 20 -12.38 -21.84 9.79
N ALA A 21 -11.47 -21.46 10.68
CA ALA A 21 -10.98 -20.08 10.74
C ALA A 21 -10.12 -19.80 9.51
N VAL A 22 -10.49 -18.81 8.71
CA VAL A 22 -9.63 -18.31 7.62
C VAL A 22 -8.55 -17.44 8.26
N PRO A 23 -7.26 -17.79 8.17
CA PRO A 23 -6.21 -16.92 8.67
C PRO A 23 -6.28 -15.57 7.95
N ALA A 24 -6.34 -14.48 8.71
CA ALA A 24 -6.23 -13.15 8.14
C ALA A 24 -4.82 -13.00 7.59
N ALA A 25 -4.66 -13.11 6.27
CA ALA A 25 -3.41 -12.80 5.62
C ALA A 25 -3.10 -11.32 5.90
N VAL A 26 -2.03 -11.06 6.65
CA VAL A 26 -1.42 -9.73 6.75
C VAL A 26 -0.71 -9.44 5.43
N ALA A 27 -1.49 -9.29 4.36
CA ALA A 27 -0.95 -8.83 3.10
C ALA A 27 -0.51 -7.37 3.31
N ASP A 28 0.76 -7.08 3.03
CA ASP A 28 1.23 -5.71 2.89
C ASP A 28 0.39 -5.03 1.81
N CYS A 29 -0.56 -4.21 2.24
CA CYS A 29 -1.54 -3.60 1.37
C CYS A 29 -0.87 -2.54 0.52
N SER A 30 -0.96 -2.70 -0.79
CA SER A 30 -0.35 -1.79 -1.76
C SER A 30 -1.37 -1.24 -2.75
N CYS A 31 -1.09 -0.04 -3.25
CA CYS A 31 -1.77 0.56 -4.37
C CYS A 31 -0.90 0.40 -5.61
N ARG A 32 -1.54 0.15 -6.77
CA ARG A 32 -0.82 0.00 -8.05
C ARG A 32 -0.85 1.28 -8.85
N TYR A 33 0.29 1.67 -9.39
CA TYR A 33 0.40 2.80 -10.30
C TYR A 33 1.58 2.63 -11.25
N LYS A 34 1.36 2.85 -12.56
CA LYS A 34 2.37 2.73 -13.62
C LYS A 34 3.16 1.40 -13.60
N GLY A 35 2.52 0.31 -13.22
CA GLY A 35 3.16 -1.01 -13.14
C GLY A 35 3.98 -1.22 -11.86
N GLY A 36 4.04 -0.25 -10.94
CA GLY A 36 4.67 -0.37 -9.62
C GLY A 36 3.67 -0.57 -8.47
N GLU A 37 4.21 -0.89 -7.29
CA GLU A 37 3.48 -0.97 -6.02
C GLU A 37 3.94 0.15 -5.10
N ILE A 38 2.97 0.74 -4.42
CA ILE A 38 3.17 1.79 -3.43
C ILE A 38 2.45 1.32 -2.18
N PHE A 39 3.20 1.11 -1.10
CA PHE A 39 2.64 0.58 0.15
C PHE A 39 1.76 1.61 0.84
N GLU A 40 0.82 1.12 1.64
CA GLU A 40 -0.04 1.95 2.48
C GLU A 40 0.78 2.99 3.27
N GLY A 41 0.29 4.22 3.31
CA GLY A 41 0.96 5.37 3.94
C GLY A 41 1.93 6.11 3.03
N GLN A 42 2.48 5.48 1.99
CA GLN A 42 3.37 6.13 1.04
C GLN A 42 2.62 7.07 0.08
N THR A 43 3.34 8.09 -0.39
CA THR A 43 2.83 9.07 -1.36
C THR A 43 3.56 8.97 -2.69
N THR A 44 2.82 9.21 -3.77
CA THR A 44 3.38 9.30 -5.11
C THR A 44 2.61 10.31 -5.96
N CYS A 45 3.18 10.67 -7.10
CA CYS A 45 2.55 11.56 -8.07
C CYS A 45 1.71 10.77 -9.06
N ILE A 46 0.41 11.05 -9.08
CA ILE A 46 -0.56 10.39 -9.96
C ILE A 46 -1.03 11.35 -11.04
N ARG A 47 -1.05 10.87 -12.27
CA ARG A 47 -1.59 11.56 -13.44
C ARG A 47 -3.09 11.31 -13.52
N THR A 48 -3.88 12.37 -13.41
CA THR A 48 -5.32 12.40 -13.65
C THR A 48 -5.62 13.15 -14.96
N SER A 49 -6.90 13.25 -15.33
CA SER A 49 -7.34 14.08 -16.47
C SER A 49 -7.03 15.57 -16.25
N SER A 50 -7.06 16.03 -15.00
CA SER A 50 -6.82 17.43 -14.64
C SER A 50 -5.35 17.79 -14.44
N GLY A 51 -4.44 16.81 -14.51
CA GLY A 51 -3.00 17.04 -14.33
C GLY A 51 -2.33 16.03 -13.40
N SER A 52 -1.11 16.33 -12.95
CA SER A 52 -0.41 15.50 -11.96
C SER A 52 -0.69 16.03 -10.56
N THR A 53 -1.10 15.16 -9.64
CA THR A 53 -1.38 15.51 -8.24
C THR A 53 -0.72 14.52 -7.29
N LEU A 54 -0.38 15.00 -6.08
CA LEU A 54 0.13 14.15 -5.03
C LEU A 54 -1.00 13.30 -4.44
N ALA A 55 -0.79 11.99 -4.35
CA ALA A 55 -1.73 11.05 -3.77
C ALA A 55 -1.04 10.16 -2.73
N ARG A 56 -1.80 9.73 -1.72
CA ARG A 56 -1.37 8.74 -0.72
C ARG A 56 -2.10 7.42 -0.96
N CYS A 57 -1.38 6.31 -0.81
CA CYS A 57 -2.02 5.01 -0.72
C CYS A 57 -2.62 4.84 0.68
N GLU A 58 -3.94 4.67 0.78
CA GLU A 58 -4.65 4.45 2.05
C GLU A 58 -5.61 3.26 1.92
N LYS A 59 -6.17 2.81 3.04
CA LYS A 59 -7.30 1.87 3.06
C LYS A 59 -8.62 2.63 3.18
N PHE A 60 -9.57 2.29 2.32
CA PHE A 60 -10.97 2.68 2.45
C PHE A 60 -11.83 1.42 2.46
N LEU A 61 -12.56 1.20 3.56
CA LEU A 61 -13.35 -0.02 3.79
C LEU A 61 -12.55 -1.33 3.59
N ASN A 62 -11.33 -1.37 4.13
CA ASN A 62 -10.37 -2.49 4.00
C ASN A 62 -9.84 -2.76 2.57
N ASN A 63 -10.20 -1.93 1.58
CA ASN A 63 -9.61 -1.99 0.24
C ASN A 63 -8.56 -0.88 0.08
N THR A 64 -7.46 -1.15 -0.62
CA THR A 64 -6.49 -0.11 -0.95
C THR A 64 -7.07 0.86 -1.96
N SER A 65 -6.84 2.14 -1.73
CA SER A 65 -7.41 3.22 -2.53
C SER A 65 -6.49 4.43 -2.55
N TRP A 66 -6.56 5.19 -3.63
CA TRP A 66 -5.81 6.44 -3.78
C TRP A 66 -6.56 7.59 -3.13
N LYS A 67 -5.94 8.22 -2.15
CA LYS A 67 -6.40 9.51 -1.62
C LYS A 67 -5.63 10.64 -2.27
N MET A 68 -6.34 11.45 -3.05
CA MET A 68 -5.78 12.67 -3.64
C MET A 68 -5.58 13.72 -2.54
N LEU A 69 -4.37 14.24 -2.40
CA LEU A 69 -4.03 15.20 -1.33
C LEU A 69 -4.27 16.66 -1.74
N ASN A 70 -4.74 16.91 -2.97
CA ASN A 70 -4.92 18.25 -3.54
C ASN A 70 -3.67 19.13 -3.43
N GLN A 71 -2.48 18.51 -3.42
CA GLN A 71 -1.19 19.18 -3.46
C GLN A 71 -0.55 18.96 -4.85
N PRO A 72 0.19 19.94 -5.37
CA PRO A 72 0.99 19.73 -6.56
C PRO A 72 2.11 18.71 -6.27
N CYS A 73 2.64 18.14 -7.34
CA CYS A 73 3.80 17.26 -7.24
C CYS A 73 5.05 18.03 -6.80
N PRO A 74 5.85 17.49 -5.86
CA PRO A 74 7.11 18.11 -5.48
C PRO A 74 8.04 18.15 -6.70
N THR A 75 8.61 19.33 -6.96
CA THR A 75 9.58 19.53 -8.04
C THR A 75 10.91 19.88 -7.39
N ALA A 76 11.94 19.08 -7.66
CA ALA A 76 13.30 19.45 -7.27
C ALA A 76 13.82 20.45 -8.30
N SER A 77 14.16 21.66 -7.86
CA SER A 77 14.95 22.58 -8.66
C SER A 77 16.41 22.33 -8.32
N LEU A 78 17.19 21.81 -9.27
CA LEU A 78 18.64 21.94 -9.21
C LEU A 78 18.92 23.42 -9.40
N GLY A 79 19.00 24.18 -8.31
CA GLY A 79 19.46 25.56 -8.37
C GLY A 79 20.78 25.55 -9.12
N THR A 80 20.91 26.36 -10.18
CA THR A 80 22.21 26.63 -10.78
C THR A 80 23.13 26.99 -9.61
N PRO A 81 24.21 26.24 -9.35
CA PRO A 81 25.11 26.59 -8.27
C PRO A 81 25.57 28.01 -8.54
N ALA A 82 25.27 28.92 -7.61
CA ALA A 82 25.56 30.36 -7.71
C ALA A 82 27.08 30.68 -7.78
N GLY A 83 27.92 29.66 -7.95
CA GLY A 83 29.36 29.73 -8.15
C GLY A 83 29.84 29.14 -9.49
N SER A 84 28.96 28.86 -10.45
CA SER A 84 29.37 28.60 -11.84
C SER A 84 29.21 29.86 -12.71
N SER A 85 29.68 31.01 -12.20
CA SER A 85 30.38 31.89 -13.12
C SER A 85 31.57 31.08 -13.62
N ALA A 86 31.62 30.75 -14.91
CA ALA A 86 32.83 30.22 -15.51
C ALA A 86 33.95 31.23 -15.23
N ASP A 87 34.69 31.01 -14.16
CA ASP A 87 35.82 31.85 -13.81
C ASP A 87 36.87 31.62 -14.91
N PRO A 88 37.18 32.64 -15.74
CA PRO A 88 38.16 32.48 -16.82
C PRO A 88 39.55 32.07 -16.29
N ALA A 89 39.83 32.24 -14.99
CA ALA A 89 41.05 31.77 -14.35
C ALA A 89 41.14 30.23 -14.30
N ILE A 90 40.03 29.54 -13.99
CA ILE A 90 40.01 28.06 -13.93
C ILE A 90 40.18 27.46 -15.32
N LEU A 91 39.59 28.08 -16.36
CA LEU A 91 39.72 27.61 -17.74
C LEU A 91 41.16 27.78 -18.29
N SER A 92 41.92 28.75 -17.79
CA SER A 92 43.31 28.99 -18.18
C SER A 92 44.28 27.99 -17.52
N ALA A 93 43.96 27.47 -16.33
CA ALA A 93 44.80 26.52 -15.60
C ALA A 93 44.78 25.09 -16.17
N VAL A 94 43.72 24.69 -16.88
CA VAL A 94 43.58 23.34 -17.47
C VAL A 94 44.26 23.22 -18.84
N ARG A 95 44.64 24.34 -19.46
CA ARG A 95 45.32 24.37 -20.76
C ARG A 95 46.86 24.46 -20.65
N GLY A 96 47.40 24.31 -19.44
CA GLY A 96 48.84 24.25 -19.16
C GLY A 96 49.36 22.82 -19.15
#